data_AF-A0A2J6R8A3-F1
#
_entry.id   AF-A0A2J6R8A3-F1
#
_cell.length_a   1.000
_cell.length_b   1.000
_cell.length_c   1.000
_cell.angle_alpha   90.00
_cell.angle_beta   90.00
_cell.angle_gamma   90.00
#
_symmetry.space_group_name_H-M   'P 1'
#
loop_
_entity.id
_entity.type
_entity.pdbx_description
1 polymer ?
#
loop_
_entity_poly.entity_id
_entity_poly.type
_entity_poly.pdbx_seq_one_letter_code
_entity_poly.pdbx_strand_id
1 'polypeptide(L)'
;MSEAIPESIPTSADPRSKRPTKKRALSPKSQTAAQLDALFAKPDQEIRIPSTSTALSHTPGSAPPEIVQNVQGSSAGAGSGEFHVYKASRRREYERLRGMEEEVRNEEEGEKWEREKREREERDREKTRKNREKRERLKMKGKKGKGGKEGDEVQQVKGGKFKARVDVGKQPKGLGGEGPEDGEGMTGVVSEEVGIVIHDDD
;
A
#
# COMPACT_ATOMS: atom_id res chain seq x y z
N MET A 1 17.49 36.64 36.81
CA MET A 1 16.40 35.69 37.09
C MET A 1 15.10 36.47 36.87
N SER A 2 14.45 36.36 35.71
CA SER A 2 13.19 37.06 35.46
C SER A 2 12.07 36.35 36.20
N GLU A 3 11.39 37.09 37.07
CA GLU A 3 10.32 36.62 37.94
C GLU A 3 9.08 36.22 37.12
N ALA A 4 8.40 35.14 37.52
CA ALA A 4 7.19 34.64 36.89
C ALA A 4 5.98 35.51 37.27
N ILE A 5 5.91 36.72 36.69
CA ILE A 5 4.78 37.64 36.84
C ILE A 5 3.67 37.17 35.87
N PRO A 6 2.38 37.16 36.26
CA PRO A 6 1.26 36.67 35.43
C PRO A 6 1.11 37.40 34.08
N GLU A 7 1.67 38.60 33.93
CA GLU A 7 1.67 39.35 32.67
C GLU A 7 2.77 38.94 31.69
N SER A 8 3.72 38.09 32.12
CA SER A 8 4.82 37.59 31.25
C SER A 8 4.50 36.28 30.53
N ILE A 9 3.32 35.70 30.78
CA ILE A 9 2.87 34.52 30.03
C ILE A 9 2.64 34.98 28.59
N PRO A 10 3.33 34.40 27.59
CA PRO A 10 3.07 34.78 26.20
C PRO A 10 1.59 34.56 25.92
N THR A 11 0.93 35.54 25.28
CA THR A 11 -0.51 35.49 24.98
C THR A 11 -0.95 34.27 24.17
N SER A 12 -0.01 33.52 23.59
CA SER A 12 -0.23 32.21 22.96
C SER A 12 -0.48 31.06 23.94
N ALA A 13 -0.16 31.23 25.23
CA ALA A 13 -0.31 30.23 26.29
C ALA A 13 -1.41 30.60 27.31
N ASP A 14 -2.11 31.72 27.14
CA ASP A 14 -3.22 32.13 28.00
C ASP A 14 -4.52 31.36 27.64
N PRO A 15 -5.08 30.54 28.55
CA PRO A 15 -6.32 29.78 28.32
C PRO A 15 -7.57 30.67 28.17
N ARG A 16 -7.51 31.96 28.54
CA ARG A 16 -8.60 32.93 28.33
C ARG A 16 -8.57 33.55 26.93
N SER A 17 -7.46 33.41 26.21
CA SER A 17 -7.34 33.93 24.85
C SER A 17 -8.11 33.03 23.87
N LYS A 18 -9.08 33.61 23.15
CA LYS A 18 -9.83 32.92 22.08
C LYS A 18 -9.08 32.91 20.74
N ARG A 19 -7.75 33.09 20.76
CA ARG A 19 -6.96 33.08 19.52
C ARG A 19 -6.99 31.65 18.96
N PRO A 20 -7.18 31.49 17.64
CA PRO A 20 -7.10 30.17 17.03
C PRO A 20 -5.68 29.63 17.22
N THR A 21 -5.53 28.64 18.11
CA THR A 21 -4.27 27.93 18.27
C THR A 21 -3.99 27.17 16.98
N LYS A 22 -2.77 27.25 16.45
CA LYS A 22 -2.34 26.39 15.34
C LYS A 22 -2.60 24.94 15.76
N LYS A 23 -3.54 24.28 15.09
CA LYS A 23 -3.83 22.86 15.32
C LYS A 23 -2.53 22.11 15.09
N ARG A 24 -1.96 21.53 16.15
CA ARG A 24 -0.81 20.65 16.01
C ARG A 24 -1.23 19.49 15.11
N ALA A 25 -0.39 19.11 14.15
CA ALA A 25 -0.62 17.88 13.40
C ALA A 25 -0.64 16.73 14.41
N LEU A 26 -1.80 16.10 14.61
CA LEU A 26 -1.92 14.97 15.52
C LEU A 26 -1.03 13.84 14.96
N SER A 27 -0.20 13.26 15.82
CA SER A 27 0.50 12.03 15.47
C SER A 27 -0.53 10.92 15.18
N PRO A 28 -0.19 9.89 14.39
CA PRO A 28 -1.12 8.79 14.11
C PRO A 28 -1.71 8.18 15.40
N LYS A 29 -0.87 8.02 16.44
CA LYS A 29 -1.30 7.54 17.76
C LYS A 29 -2.26 8.50 18.46
N SER A 30 -2.04 9.81 18.35
CA SER A 30 -2.92 10.82 18.92
C SER A 30 -4.27 10.87 18.22
N GLN A 31 -4.30 10.64 16.91
CA GLN A 31 -5.55 10.58 16.14
C GLN A 31 -6.37 9.34 16.53
N THR A 32 -5.74 8.18 16.64
CA THR A 32 -6.42 6.96 17.10
C THR A 32 -6.92 7.10 18.54
N ALA A 33 -6.13 7.71 19.43
CA ALA A 33 -6.55 7.94 20.81
C ALA A 33 -7.80 8.84 20.87
N ALA A 34 -7.81 9.96 20.14
CA ALA A 34 -8.96 10.85 20.08
C ALA A 34 -10.23 10.16 19.50
N GLN A 35 -10.06 9.27 18.51
CA GLN A 35 -11.17 8.47 17.98
C GLN A 35 -11.69 7.47 19.01
N LEU A 36 -10.80 6.79 19.75
CA LEU A 36 -11.18 5.88 20.82
C LEU A 36 -11.89 6.63 21.96
N ASP A 37 -11.39 7.78 22.37
CA ASP A 37 -12.02 8.62 23.41
C ASP A 37 -13.45 9.03 23.00
N ALA A 38 -13.64 9.37 21.71
CA ALA A 38 -14.96 9.70 21.18
C ALA A 38 -15.92 8.49 21.16
N LEU A 39 -15.43 7.28 20.86
CA LEU A 39 -16.21 6.04 20.92
C LEU A 39 -16.56 5.67 22.37
N PHE A 40 -15.61 5.80 23.29
CA PHE A 40 -15.81 5.50 24.71
C PHE A 40 -16.71 6.50 25.44
N ALA A 41 -16.92 7.71 24.90
CA ALA A 41 -17.88 8.66 25.45
C ALA A 41 -19.32 8.13 25.43
N LYS A 42 -19.65 7.18 24.54
CA LYS A 42 -20.98 6.56 24.39
C LYS A 42 -20.85 5.07 24.09
N PRO A 43 -20.52 4.23 25.07
CA PRO A 43 -20.27 2.81 24.85
C PRO A 43 -21.52 2.03 24.40
N ASP A 44 -22.72 2.50 24.77
CA ASP A 44 -23.99 1.86 24.41
C ASP A 44 -24.45 2.17 22.97
N GLN A 45 -23.74 3.04 22.25
CA GLN A 45 -24.11 3.43 20.89
C GLN A 45 -23.80 2.28 19.91
N GLU A 46 -24.81 1.83 19.17
CA GLU A 46 -24.63 0.83 18.12
C GLU A 46 -23.75 1.38 16.99
N ILE A 47 -22.61 0.71 16.75
CA ILE A 47 -21.67 1.06 15.67
C ILE A 47 -22.06 0.27 14.43
N ARG A 48 -22.61 0.95 13.42
CA ARG A 48 -22.87 0.35 12.11
C ARG A 48 -21.57 0.22 11.31
N ILE A 49 -20.99 -0.97 11.33
CA ILE A 49 -19.88 -1.31 10.45
C ILE A 49 -20.49 -1.52 9.05
N PRO A 50 -20.08 -0.75 8.02
CA PRO A 50 -20.60 -0.94 6.68
C PRO A 50 -20.25 -2.35 6.20
N SER A 51 -21.26 -3.09 5.72
CA SER A 51 -21.04 -4.37 5.06
C SER A 51 -20.21 -4.14 3.79
N THR A 52 -19.27 -5.05 3.51
CA THR A 52 -18.44 -5.02 2.29
C THR A 52 -19.29 -4.97 1.02
N SER A 53 -20.51 -5.52 1.06
CA SER A 53 -21.49 -5.47 -0.04
C SER A 53 -22.03 -4.07 -0.33
N THR A 54 -22.15 -3.20 0.68
CA THR A 54 -22.67 -1.84 0.49
C THR A 54 -21.63 -0.94 -0.18
N ALA A 55 -20.33 -1.20 0.05
CA ALA A 55 -19.24 -0.48 -0.61
C ALA A 55 -19.08 -0.85 -2.09
N LEU A 56 -19.48 -2.06 -2.47
CA LEU A 56 -19.46 -2.57 -3.85
C LEU A 56 -20.77 -2.32 -4.60
N SER A 57 -21.83 -1.87 -3.92
CA SER A 57 -23.12 -1.50 -4.50
C SER A 57 -23.06 -0.13 -5.22
N HIS A 58 -21.95 0.16 -5.88
CA HIS A 58 -21.95 1.10 -7.00
C HIS A 58 -22.29 0.33 -8.27
N THR A 59 -23.47 -0.30 -8.32
CA THR A 59 -24.00 -0.82 -9.58
C THR A 59 -24.18 0.38 -10.51
N PRO A 60 -23.40 0.49 -11.59
CA PRO A 60 -23.50 1.62 -12.51
C PRO A 60 -24.84 1.51 -13.25
N GLY A 61 -25.79 2.35 -12.84
CA GLY A 61 -27.12 2.40 -13.42
C GLY A 61 -28.06 1.38 -12.78
N SER A 62 -29.09 1.91 -12.11
CA SER A 62 -30.34 1.14 -11.95
C SER A 62 -30.73 0.58 -13.30
N ALA A 63 -31.14 -0.70 -13.34
CA ALA A 63 -31.62 -1.34 -14.55
C ALA A 63 -32.59 -0.40 -15.30
N PRO A 64 -32.46 -0.28 -16.64
CA PRO A 64 -33.30 0.63 -17.40
C PRO A 64 -34.77 0.28 -17.15
N PRO A 65 -35.64 1.28 -16.95
CA PRO A 65 -37.05 1.02 -16.67
C PRO A 65 -37.69 0.25 -17.83
N GLU A 66 -38.44 -0.80 -17.52
CA GLU A 66 -39.08 -1.65 -18.53
C GLU A 66 -40.13 -0.90 -19.36
N ILE A 67 -40.85 0.04 -18.73
CA ILE A 67 -41.91 0.80 -19.38
C ILE A 67 -41.62 2.29 -19.22
N VAL A 68 -41.42 2.96 -20.36
CA VAL A 68 -41.35 4.42 -20.45
C VAL A 68 -42.75 4.93 -20.79
N GLN A 69 -43.40 5.60 -19.84
CA GLN A 69 -44.81 6.00 -19.97
C GLN A 69 -45.01 7.29 -20.80
N ASN A 70 -43.95 8.05 -21.03
CA ASN A 70 -44.00 9.39 -21.65
C ASN A 70 -43.52 9.40 -23.11
N VAL A 71 -43.77 8.32 -23.86
CA VAL A 71 -43.36 8.21 -25.28
C VAL A 71 -44.38 8.93 -26.17
N GLN A 72 -43.95 10.04 -26.77
CA GLN A 72 -44.72 10.76 -27.79
C GLN A 72 -44.72 9.96 -29.12
N GLY A 73 -45.78 10.09 -29.93
CA GLY A 73 -45.94 9.30 -31.17
C GLY A 73 -44.77 9.47 -32.16
N SER A 74 -44.51 8.45 -32.97
CA SER A 74 -43.30 8.36 -33.82
C SER A 74 -43.16 9.44 -34.89
N SER A 75 -44.27 10.07 -35.29
CA SER A 75 -44.30 11.18 -36.25
C SER A 75 -44.34 12.56 -35.60
N ALA A 76 -44.38 12.62 -34.26
CA ALA A 76 -44.47 13.88 -33.55
C ALA A 76 -43.09 14.57 -33.50
N GLY A 77 -43.07 15.89 -33.63
CA GLY A 77 -41.83 16.68 -33.67
C GLY A 77 -41.06 16.69 -32.34
N ALA A 78 -39.80 17.13 -32.38
CA ALA A 78 -38.96 17.27 -31.20
C ALA A 78 -39.54 18.31 -30.22
N GLY A 79 -39.88 17.87 -29.01
CA GLY A 79 -40.31 18.76 -27.92
C GLY A 79 -39.12 19.45 -27.24
N SER A 80 -39.39 20.51 -26.45
CA SER A 80 -38.36 21.25 -25.73
C SER A 80 -37.62 20.41 -24.66
N GLY A 81 -38.25 19.35 -24.15
CA GLY A 81 -37.66 18.43 -23.18
C GLY A 81 -36.81 17.31 -23.79
N GLU A 82 -36.89 17.07 -25.10
CA GLU A 82 -36.28 15.91 -25.77
C GLU A 82 -34.75 15.93 -25.66
N PHE A 83 -34.14 17.11 -25.72
CA PHE A 83 -32.70 17.28 -25.54
C PHE A 83 -32.22 16.76 -24.18
N HIS A 84 -32.98 17.04 -23.11
CA HIS A 84 -32.60 16.60 -21.76
C HIS A 84 -32.82 15.10 -21.58
N VAL A 85 -33.86 14.53 -22.19
CA VAL A 85 -34.10 13.08 -22.21
C VAL A 85 -32.92 12.37 -22.88
N TYR A 86 -32.50 12.83 -24.06
CA TYR A 86 -31.33 12.30 -24.76
C TYR A 86 -30.05 12.44 -23.94
N LYS A 87 -29.79 13.62 -23.37
CA LYS A 87 -28.60 13.85 -22.53
C LYS A 87 -28.54 12.90 -21.33
N ALA A 88 -29.67 12.69 -20.66
CA ALA A 88 -29.77 11.77 -19.54
C ALA A 88 -29.58 10.30 -19.99
N SER A 89 -30.24 9.90 -21.08
CA SER A 89 -30.12 8.56 -21.67
C SER A 89 -28.67 8.24 -22.07
N ARG A 90 -28.04 9.14 -22.83
CA ARG A 90 -26.64 9.00 -23.26
C ARG A 90 -25.68 8.92 -22.07
N ARG A 91 -25.89 9.73 -21.03
CA ARG A 91 -25.06 9.68 -19.82
C ARG A 91 -25.19 8.32 -19.11
N ARG A 92 -26.41 7.81 -18.94
CA ARG A 92 -26.66 6.48 -18.36
C ARG A 92 -25.99 5.38 -19.18
N GLU A 93 -26.05 5.49 -20.51
CA GLU A 93 -25.45 4.49 -21.40
C GLU A 93 -23.92 4.50 -21.35
N TYR A 94 -23.29 5.67 -21.29
CA TYR A 94 -21.83 5.75 -21.10
C TYR A 94 -21.38 5.25 -19.74
N GLU A 95 -22.14 5.54 -18.68
CA GLU A 95 -21.88 5.00 -17.34
C GLU A 95 -22.00 3.46 -17.33
N ARG A 96 -23.01 2.91 -18.03
CA ARG A 96 -23.21 1.46 -18.20
C ARG A 96 -22.06 0.79 -18.96
N LEU A 97 -21.68 1.33 -20.11
CA LEU A 97 -20.58 0.80 -20.94
C LEU A 97 -19.26 0.85 -20.17
N ARG A 98 -18.96 1.98 -19.53
CA ARG A 98 -17.77 2.14 -18.70
C ARG A 98 -17.73 1.14 -17.55
N GLY A 99 -18.86 0.90 -16.88
CA GLY A 99 -18.96 -0.09 -15.82
C GLY A 99 -18.64 -1.51 -16.30
N MET A 100 -19.23 -1.90 -17.43
CA MET A 100 -18.98 -3.20 -18.06
C MET A 100 -17.51 -3.37 -18.49
N GLU A 101 -16.91 -2.34 -19.10
CA GLU A 101 -15.50 -2.35 -19.49
C GLU A 101 -14.56 -2.47 -18.28
N GLU A 102 -14.87 -1.78 -17.17
CA GLU A 102 -14.11 -1.84 -15.93
C GLU A 102 -14.23 -3.20 -15.25
N GLU A 103 -15.43 -3.80 -15.23
CA GLU A 103 -15.65 -5.16 -14.72
C GLU A 103 -14.82 -6.19 -15.49
N VAL A 104 -14.88 -6.17 -16.83
CA VAL A 104 -14.10 -7.08 -17.69
C VAL A 104 -12.60 -6.90 -17.47
N ARG A 105 -12.12 -5.64 -17.40
CA ARG A 105 -10.71 -5.36 -17.13
C ARG A 105 -10.29 -5.93 -15.77
N ASN A 106 -11.07 -5.70 -14.72
CA ASN A 106 -10.75 -6.16 -13.37
C ASN A 106 -10.80 -7.71 -13.28
N GLU A 107 -11.70 -8.37 -14.00
CA GLU A 107 -11.75 -9.83 -14.09
C GLU A 107 -10.50 -10.40 -14.77
N GLU A 108 -10.13 -9.87 -15.94
CA GLU A 108 -8.91 -10.29 -16.63
C GLU A 108 -7.64 -10.06 -15.81
N GLU A 109 -7.51 -8.90 -15.17
CA GLU A 109 -6.39 -8.57 -14.28
C GLU A 109 -6.36 -9.50 -13.07
N GLY A 110 -7.52 -9.81 -12.49
CA GLY A 110 -7.69 -10.77 -11.40
C GLY A 110 -7.24 -12.18 -11.79
N GLU A 111 -7.69 -12.68 -12.94
CA GLU A 111 -7.29 -14.00 -13.45
C GLU A 111 -5.78 -14.08 -13.73
N LYS A 112 -5.21 -13.04 -14.33
CA LYS A 112 -3.75 -12.95 -14.59
C LYS A 112 -2.98 -12.99 -13.27
N TRP A 113 -3.40 -12.20 -12.29
CA TRP A 113 -2.80 -12.16 -10.97
C TRP A 113 -2.87 -13.50 -10.24
N GLU A 114 -4.04 -14.16 -10.24
CA GLU A 114 -4.20 -15.47 -9.60
C GLU A 114 -3.34 -16.55 -10.26
N ARG A 115 -3.24 -16.51 -11.58
CA ARG A 115 -2.36 -17.41 -12.34
C ARG A 115 -0.90 -17.22 -11.97
N GLU A 116 -0.41 -15.99 -11.96
CA GLU A 116 0.97 -15.67 -11.59
C GLU A 116 1.28 -16.02 -10.13
N LYS A 117 0.34 -15.75 -9.22
CA LYS A 117 0.45 -16.09 -7.81
C LYS A 117 0.56 -17.60 -7.62
N ARG A 118 -0.27 -18.38 -8.31
CA ARG A 118 -0.23 -19.84 -8.26
C ARG A 118 1.10 -20.38 -8.79
N GLU A 119 1.57 -19.87 -9.92
CA GLU A 119 2.84 -20.30 -10.50
C GLU A 119 4.03 -19.99 -9.57
N ARG A 120 4.03 -18.79 -8.97
CA ARG A 120 5.06 -18.39 -7.99
C ARG A 120 5.05 -19.33 -6.77
N GLU A 121 3.86 -19.62 -6.25
CA GLU A 121 3.71 -20.52 -5.11
C GLU A 121 4.15 -21.96 -5.44
N GLU A 122 3.82 -22.47 -6.62
CA GLU A 122 4.27 -23.79 -7.10
C GLU A 122 5.80 -23.83 -7.23
N ARG A 123 6.42 -22.81 -7.84
CA ARG A 123 7.89 -22.70 -7.94
C ARG A 123 8.56 -22.69 -6.56
N ASP A 124 7.99 -21.99 -5.59
CA ASP A 124 8.53 -21.92 -4.24
C ASP A 124 8.32 -23.22 -3.46
N ARG A 125 7.16 -23.88 -3.62
CA ARG A 125 6.88 -25.21 -3.08
C ARG A 125 7.84 -26.25 -3.64
N GLU A 126 8.13 -26.24 -4.94
CA GLU A 126 9.09 -27.16 -5.55
C GLU A 126 10.52 -26.96 -5.05
N LYS A 127 10.98 -25.71 -4.95
CA LYS A 127 12.30 -25.39 -4.37
C LYS A 127 12.38 -25.88 -2.93
N THR A 128 11.32 -25.62 -2.14
CA THR A 128 11.23 -26.05 -0.75
C THR A 128 11.22 -27.58 -0.62
N ARG A 129 10.47 -28.28 -1.48
CA ARG A 129 10.41 -29.75 -1.55
C ARG A 129 11.77 -30.35 -1.86
N LYS A 130 12.43 -29.90 -2.95
CA LYS A 130 13.77 -30.36 -3.34
C LYS A 130 14.79 -30.14 -2.22
N ASN A 131 14.73 -29.01 -1.52
CA ASN A 131 15.62 -28.71 -0.40
C ASN A 131 15.31 -29.58 0.84
N ARG A 132 14.03 -29.85 1.13
CA ARG A 132 13.61 -30.76 2.20
C ARG A 132 14.08 -32.19 1.93
N GLU A 133 13.86 -32.71 0.73
CA GLU A 133 14.32 -34.04 0.29
C GLU A 133 15.85 -34.17 0.41
N LYS A 134 16.63 -33.16 0.00
CA LYS A 134 18.09 -33.13 0.19
C LYS A 134 18.48 -33.21 1.66
N ARG A 135 17.82 -32.45 2.55
CA ARG A 135 18.08 -32.48 3.99
C ARG A 135 17.70 -33.82 4.60
N GLU A 136 16.58 -34.42 4.21
CA GLU A 136 16.15 -35.73 4.70
C GLU A 136 17.08 -36.85 4.24
N ARG A 137 17.53 -36.84 2.97
CA ARG A 137 18.53 -37.78 2.46
C ARG A 137 19.84 -37.70 3.24
N LEU A 138 20.31 -36.50 3.58
CA LEU A 138 21.49 -36.30 4.43
C LEU A 138 21.27 -36.81 5.86
N LYS A 139 20.10 -36.54 6.46
CA LYS A 139 19.73 -37.05 7.80
C LYS A 139 19.67 -38.59 7.82
N MET A 140 19.07 -39.21 6.81
CA MET A 140 18.99 -40.68 6.71
C MET A 140 20.36 -41.32 6.54
N LYS A 141 21.26 -40.73 5.73
CA LYS A 141 22.65 -41.19 5.61
C LYS A 141 23.42 -41.03 6.93
N GLY A 142 23.27 -39.90 7.61
CA GLY A 142 23.90 -39.65 8.91
C GLY A 142 23.41 -40.58 10.02
N LYS A 143 22.13 -40.96 10.02
CA LYS A 143 21.58 -41.96 10.95
C LYS A 143 22.07 -43.38 10.63
N LYS A 144 22.15 -43.75 9.35
CA LYS A 144 22.63 -45.07 8.92
C LYS A 144 24.13 -45.26 9.19
N GLY A 145 24.92 -44.18 9.20
CA GLY A 145 26.32 -44.18 9.62
C GLY A 145 26.55 -44.15 11.14
N LYS A 146 25.50 -43.91 11.95
CA LYS A 146 25.60 -43.84 13.42
C LYS A 146 24.98 -45.06 14.12
N GLY A 147 24.54 -46.07 13.37
CA GLY A 147 24.00 -47.34 13.88
C GLY A 147 25.06 -48.42 14.18
N GLY A 148 26.34 -48.05 14.29
CA GLY A 148 27.43 -48.99 14.55
C GLY A 148 28.60 -48.32 15.24
N LYS A 149 28.42 -47.97 16.52
CA LYS A 149 29.46 -47.90 17.56
C LYS A 149 28.81 -47.37 18.85
N GLU A 150 28.40 -48.28 19.71
CA GLU A 150 28.63 -48.12 21.15
C GLU A 150 30.14 -48.07 21.38
N GLY A 151 30.59 -47.20 22.28
CA GLY A 151 31.99 -47.10 22.69
C GLY A 151 32.45 -45.65 22.80
N ASP A 152 32.23 -45.09 23.98
CA ASP A 152 33.15 -44.24 24.76
C ASP A 152 34.27 -43.49 24.01
N GLU A 153 34.22 -42.15 24.02
CA GLU A 153 35.29 -41.31 24.59
C GLU A 153 34.86 -39.83 24.49
N VAL A 154 34.74 -39.20 25.65
CA VAL A 154 34.55 -37.75 25.78
C VAL A 154 35.90 -37.09 25.48
N GLN A 155 36.09 -36.57 24.27
CA GLN A 155 37.14 -35.59 24.00
C GLN A 155 36.57 -34.27 23.48
N GLN A 156 36.71 -33.30 24.37
CA GLN A 156 36.44 -31.89 24.28
C GLN A 156 37.32 -31.26 23.18
N VAL A 157 36.73 -30.81 22.07
CA VAL A 157 37.42 -29.95 21.10
C VAL A 157 36.57 -28.72 20.76
N LYS A 158 37.24 -27.58 20.85
CA LYS A 158 36.75 -26.21 21.04
C LYS A 158 35.86 -25.73 19.90
N GLY A 159 34.79 -25.03 20.26
CA GLY A 159 33.80 -24.45 19.37
C GLY A 159 34.36 -23.40 18.40
N GLY A 160 34.26 -23.68 17.11
CA GLY A 160 34.44 -22.72 16.02
C GLY A 160 33.15 -21.93 15.79
N LYS A 161 33.18 -20.64 16.15
CA LYS A 161 32.12 -19.66 15.89
C LYS A 161 31.92 -19.51 14.37
N PHE A 162 30.75 -19.85 13.85
CA PHE A 162 30.36 -19.47 12.49
C PHE A 162 30.18 -17.94 12.44
N LYS A 163 31.14 -17.22 11.85
CA LYS A 163 30.96 -15.83 11.46
C LYS A 163 30.15 -15.81 10.15
N ALA A 164 28.95 -15.25 10.20
CA ALA A 164 28.21 -14.87 9.00
C ALA A 164 29.01 -13.78 8.28
N ARG A 165 29.56 -14.09 7.10
CA ARG A 165 30.19 -13.10 6.24
C ARG A 165 29.08 -12.42 5.45
N VAL A 166 28.71 -11.22 5.87
CA VAL A 166 27.93 -10.27 5.07
C VAL A 166 28.91 -9.70 4.05
N ASP A 167 28.76 -10.08 2.78
CA ASP A 167 29.52 -9.48 1.68
C ASP A 167 28.95 -8.09 1.39
N VAL A 168 29.55 -7.08 2.03
CA VAL A 168 29.35 -5.66 1.69
C VAL A 168 30.24 -5.33 0.49
N GLY A 169 29.59 -4.99 -0.62
CA GLY A 169 30.03 -3.95 -1.56
C GLY A 169 31.42 -4.10 -2.17
N LYS A 170 31.50 -4.81 -3.30
CA LYS A 170 32.62 -4.69 -4.23
C LYS A 170 32.44 -3.40 -5.06
N GLN A 171 33.04 -2.30 -4.59
CA GLN A 171 33.25 -1.09 -5.39
C GLN A 171 34.45 -1.31 -6.33
N PRO A 172 34.34 -1.08 -7.65
CA PRO A 172 35.51 -0.99 -8.52
C PRO A 172 36.14 0.41 -8.46
N LYS A 173 37.47 0.45 -8.31
CA LYS A 173 38.31 1.64 -8.36
C LYS A 173 38.80 1.93 -9.79
N GLY A 174 38.99 3.22 -10.08
CA GLY A 174 39.76 3.78 -11.21
C GLY A 174 38.87 4.68 -12.05
N LEU A 175 39.11 5.97 -12.22
CA LEU A 175 40.38 6.62 -12.60
C LEU A 175 40.47 8.05 -11.99
N GLY A 176 41.67 8.44 -11.58
CA GLY A 176 41.98 9.79 -11.08
C GLY A 176 42.54 10.72 -12.15
N GLY A 177 42.43 12.02 -11.90
CA GLY A 177 43.07 13.13 -12.63
C GLY A 177 42.83 14.44 -11.88
N GLU A 178 43.87 15.25 -11.73
CA GLU A 178 44.11 16.29 -10.72
C GLU A 178 43.56 17.70 -11.12
N GLY A 179 43.42 18.63 -10.15
CA GLY A 179 42.74 19.97 -10.21
C GLY A 179 43.39 21.07 -11.08
N PRO A 180 43.04 22.39 -10.97
CA PRO A 180 42.79 23.15 -9.71
C PRO A 180 41.70 24.28 -9.72
N GLU A 181 41.41 24.77 -8.51
CA GLU A 181 41.15 26.18 -8.06
C GLU A 181 39.92 27.04 -8.46
N ASP A 182 39.34 27.64 -7.40
CA ASP A 182 38.66 28.94 -7.21
C ASP A 182 37.17 29.20 -7.52
N GLY A 183 36.46 29.74 -6.50
CA GLY A 183 35.57 30.91 -6.68
C GLY A 183 34.06 30.77 -6.45
N GLU A 184 33.62 31.08 -5.23
CA GLU A 184 32.39 31.80 -4.82
C GLU A 184 30.98 31.48 -5.40
N GLY A 185 30.01 31.31 -4.48
CA GLY A 185 28.72 32.02 -4.58
C GLY A 185 27.42 31.22 -4.78
N MET A 186 26.64 31.13 -3.70
CA MET A 186 25.22 31.57 -3.66
C MET A 186 24.11 30.65 -4.25
N THR A 187 23.17 30.31 -3.35
CA THR A 187 21.73 30.04 -3.55
C THR A 187 21.20 28.62 -3.82
N GLY A 188 20.21 28.25 -3.00
CA GLY A 188 19.01 27.52 -3.47
C GLY A 188 19.06 25.99 -3.43
N VAL A 189 18.85 25.39 -2.26
CA VAL A 189 18.46 23.97 -2.18
C VAL A 189 16.99 23.84 -2.62
N VAL A 190 16.77 23.56 -3.90
CA VAL A 190 15.54 22.96 -4.41
C VAL A 190 15.86 21.49 -4.66
N SER A 191 15.38 20.63 -3.77
CA SER A 191 15.45 19.17 -3.95
C SER A 191 14.39 18.77 -4.98
N GLU A 192 14.77 18.70 -6.26
CA GLU A 192 14.02 17.99 -7.29
C GLU A 192 14.19 16.47 -7.09
N GLU A 193 13.05 15.79 -6.98
CA GLU A 193 12.99 14.33 -6.91
C GLU A 193 13.36 13.75 -8.28
N VAL A 194 14.45 12.98 -8.33
CA VAL A 194 14.91 12.29 -9.53
C VAL A 194 13.90 11.21 -9.90
N GLY A 195 13.11 11.48 -10.95
CA GLY A 195 12.22 10.50 -11.56
C GLY A 195 13.02 9.37 -12.22
N ILE A 196 12.58 8.13 -11.99
CA ILE A 196 13.13 6.95 -12.65
C ILE A 196 12.61 6.93 -14.09
N VAL A 197 13.51 7.12 -15.06
CA VAL A 197 13.26 6.87 -16.48
C VAL A 197 13.56 5.39 -16.75
N ILE A 198 12.53 4.59 -16.99
CA ILE A 198 12.66 3.21 -17.47
C ILE A 198 12.66 3.28 -18.99
N HIS A 199 13.78 2.89 -19.60
CA HIS A 199 13.83 2.61 -21.04
C HIS A 199 13.41 1.17 -21.24
N ASP A 200 12.28 0.96 -21.94
CA ASP A 200 11.92 -0.32 -22.52
C ASP A 200 12.74 -0.49 -23.81
N ASP A 201 13.72 -1.39 -23.80
CA ASP A 201 14.44 -1.83 -24.99
C ASP A 201 13.66 -2.99 -25.65
N ASP A 202 13.36 -2.83 -26.95
CA ASP A 202 12.97 -3.89 -27.89
C ASP A 202 14.09 -4.94 -28.10
#